data_AF-A0A354MD79-F1
#
_entry.id   AF-A0A354MD79-F1
#
_cell.length_a   1.000
_cell.length_b   1.000
_cell.length_c   1.000
_cell.angle_alpha   90.00
_cell.angle_beta   90.00
_cell.angle_gamma   90.00
#
_symmetry.space_group_name_H-M   'P 1'
#
loop_
_entity.id
_entity.type
_entity.pdbx_description
1 polymer ?
#
loop_
_entity_poly.entity_id
_entity_poly.type
_entity_poly.pdbx_seq_one_letter_code
_entity_poly.pdbx_strand_id
1 'polypeptide(L)'
;MNPYLNIARQAIEKLYDGKCDIIEYKSNTNPKNNRTNFKEETVLEKQPCKLSFEDINANNETENQSNVITKVKLFIAPELNIKPGSKIIVTQKNRTTEYKNSGEPAVYDTHQEIMLEKFKGWA
;
A
#
# COMPACT_ATOMS: atom_id res chain seq x y z
N MET A 1 -4.21 20.54 18.17
CA MET A 1 -4.58 19.15 17.86
C MET A 1 -5.78 18.79 18.72
N ASN A 2 -6.86 18.29 18.12
CA ASN A 2 -8.03 17.84 18.88
C ASN A 2 -7.64 16.64 19.76
N PRO A 3 -7.79 16.69 21.10
CA PRO A 3 -7.34 15.62 21.99
C PRO A 3 -7.99 14.27 21.67
N TYR A 4 -9.22 14.26 21.16
CA TYR A 4 -9.92 13.05 20.75
C TYR A 4 -9.30 12.38 19.51
N LEU A 5 -8.70 13.19 18.63
CA LEU A 5 -8.06 12.68 17.41
C LEU A 5 -6.82 11.84 17.73
N ASN A 6 -6.03 12.27 18.71
CA ASN A 6 -4.82 11.54 19.11
C ASN A 6 -5.17 10.17 19.71
N ILE A 7 -6.22 10.11 20.53
CA ILE A 7 -6.71 8.85 21.12
C ILE A 7 -7.20 7.90 20.01
N ALA A 8 -7.97 8.42 19.05
CA ALA A 8 -8.45 7.64 17.92
C ALA A 8 -7.28 7.08 17.07
N ARG A 9 -6.27 7.91 16.77
CA ARG A 9 -5.05 7.49 16.07
C ARG A 9 -4.33 6.37 16.81
N GLN A 10 -4.07 6.54 18.10
CA GLN A 10 -3.41 5.51 18.92
C GLN A 10 -4.20 4.20 18.94
N ALA A 11 -5.54 4.25 18.97
CA ALA A 11 -6.37 3.06 18.93
C ALA A 11 -6.25 2.31 17.59
N ILE A 12 -6.19 3.04 16.48
CA ILE A 12 -6.02 2.46 15.14
C ILE A 12 -4.62 1.86 14.98
N GLU A 13 -3.57 2.60 15.36
CA GLU A 13 -2.19 2.14 15.26
C GLU A 13 -1.90 0.91 16.13
N LYS A 14 -2.62 0.71 17.25
CA LYS A 14 -2.56 -0.53 18.03
C LYS A 14 -3.03 -1.77 17.25
N LEU A 15 -3.79 -1.59 16.18
CA LEU A 15 -4.22 -2.68 15.30
C LEU A 15 -3.18 -3.02 14.22
N TYR A 16 -2.09 -2.25 14.13
CA TYR A 16 -1.03 -2.51 13.17
C TYR A 16 -0.21 -3.71 13.64
N ASP A 17 -0.40 -4.83 12.96
CA ASP A 17 0.22 -6.12 13.25
C ASP A 17 1.24 -6.52 12.17
N GLY A 18 1.56 -5.62 11.25
CA GLY A 18 2.54 -5.79 10.18
C GLY A 18 3.49 -4.60 10.04
N LYS A 19 4.46 -4.77 9.16
CA LYS A 19 5.37 -3.71 8.70
C LYS A 19 5.41 -3.71 7.18
N CYS A 20 5.58 -2.54 6.58
CA CYS A 20 5.77 -2.42 5.16
C CYS A 20 6.97 -1.56 4.76
N ASP A 21 7.57 -1.95 3.64
CA ASP A 21 8.57 -1.17 2.91
C ASP A 21 7.93 -0.62 1.64
N ILE A 22 8.22 0.64 1.34
CA ILE A 22 7.72 1.33 0.14
C ILE A 22 8.89 1.52 -0.80
N ILE A 23 8.73 1.01 -2.02
CA ILE A 23 9.72 1.06 -3.09
C ILE A 23 9.12 1.84 -4.24
N GLU A 24 9.86 2.85 -4.70
CA GLU A 24 9.52 3.62 -5.89
C GLU A 24 10.48 3.27 -7.04
N TYR A 25 9.98 3.34 -8.27
CA TYR A 25 10.80 3.22 -9.47
C TYR A 25 11.18 4.61 -9.96
N LYS A 26 12.41 5.03 -9.68
CA LYS A 26 12.88 6.39 -10.02
C LYS A 26 13.77 6.37 -11.27
N SER A 27 13.58 7.38 -12.11
CA SER A 27 14.49 7.68 -13.21
C SER A 27 15.67 8.51 -12.70
N ASN A 28 16.88 8.04 -13.00
CA ASN A 28 18.11 8.79 -12.77
C ASN A 28 18.76 9.05 -14.13
N THR A 29 18.77 10.32 -14.54
CA THR A 29 19.44 10.75 -15.76
C THR A 29 20.88 11.08 -15.46
N ASN A 30 21.81 10.34 -16.05
CA ASN A 30 23.23 10.59 -15.87
C ASN A 30 23.62 11.88 -16.62
N PRO A 31 24.11 12.93 -15.93
CA PRO A 31 24.38 14.23 -16.53
C PRO A 31 25.52 14.20 -17.55
N LYS A 32 26.35 13.15 -17.57
CA LYS A 32 27.49 13.04 -18.51
C LYS A 32 27.11 12.49 -19.88
N ASN A 33 26.07 11.68 -19.98
CA ASN A 33 25.69 11.01 -21.24
C ASN A 33 24.18 11.09 -21.54
N ASN A 34 23.42 11.83 -20.73
CA ASN A 34 21.97 12.01 -20.84
C ASN A 34 21.16 10.70 -20.89
N ARG A 35 21.74 9.58 -20.43
CA ARG A 35 21.03 8.30 -20.37
C ARG A 35 20.22 8.22 -19.08
N THR A 36 18.92 7.99 -19.23
CA THR A 36 18.01 7.72 -18.12
C THR A 36 18.04 6.23 -17.80
N ASN A 37 18.43 5.90 -16.57
CA ASN A 37 18.29 4.55 -16.02
C ASN A 37 17.15 4.57 -15.01
N PHE A 38 16.42 3.48 -14.95
CA PHE A 38 15.41 3.30 -13.92
C PHE A 38 15.94 2.36 -12.85
N LYS A 39 15.65 2.67 -11.59
CA LYS A 39 16.08 1.85 -10.46
C LYS A 39 14.99 1.82 -9.39
N GLU A 40 14.84 0.65 -8.76
CA GLU A 40 14.11 0.53 -7.50
C GLU A 40 14.88 1.23 -6.39
N GLU A 41 14.18 2.11 -5.67
CA GLU A 41 14.67 2.76 -4.48
C GLU A 41 13.65 2.61 -3.35
N THR A 42 14.09 2.05 -2.22
CA THR A 42 13.29 2.01 -1.00
C THR A 42 13.21 3.42 -0.43
N VAL A 43 12.01 4.01 -0.45
CA VAL A 43 11.76 5.38 0.02
C VAL A 43 11.31 5.40 1.49
N LEU A 44 10.68 4.34 1.97
CA LEU A 44 10.27 4.17 3.36
C LEU A 44 10.53 2.72 3.78
N GLU A 45 11.07 2.51 4.97
CA GLU A 45 11.41 1.18 5.50
C GLU A 45 10.68 0.92 6.81
N LYS A 46 10.19 -0.31 7.00
CA LYS A 46 9.62 -0.88 8.23
C LYS A 46 8.50 -0.05 8.86
N GLN A 47 7.68 0.59 8.03
CA GLN A 47 6.57 1.40 8.50
C GLN A 47 5.48 0.50 9.10
N PRO A 48 4.97 0.80 10.30
CA PRO A 48 3.93 -0.02 10.92
C PRO A 48 2.63 0.12 10.12
N CYS A 49 2.00 -1.01 9.82
CA CYS A 49 0.81 -1.03 8.98
C CYS A 49 -0.10 -2.21 9.32
N LYS A 50 -1.31 -2.22 8.74
CA LYS A 50 -2.24 -3.34 8.79
C LYS A 50 -2.80 -3.64 7.40
N LEU A 51 -2.83 -4.91 7.01
CA LEU A 51 -3.63 -5.36 5.88
C LEU A 51 -5.03 -5.75 6.34
N SER A 52 -6.03 -5.29 5.59
CA SER A 52 -7.40 -5.77 5.65
C SER A 52 -7.78 -6.41 4.32
N PHE A 53 -8.45 -7.54 4.39
CA PHE A 53 -8.96 -8.28 3.24
C PHE A 53 -10.47 -8.17 3.25
N GLU A 54 -11.05 -7.72 2.15
CA GLU A 54 -12.48 -7.69 1.93
C GLU A 54 -12.79 -8.57 0.72
N ASP A 55 -13.49 -9.67 0.94
CA ASP A 55 -13.97 -10.52 -0.13
C ASP A 55 -15.30 -9.97 -0.66
N ILE A 56 -15.35 -9.72 -1.96
CA ILE A 56 -16.56 -9.31 -2.67
C ILE A 56 -16.98 -10.46 -3.57
N ASN A 57 -18.15 -11.03 -3.29
CA ASN A 57 -18.81 -11.97 -4.18
C ASN A 57 -19.37 -11.17 -5.36
N ALA A 58 -18.72 -11.25 -6.53
CA ALA A 58 -19.32 -10.73 -7.75
C ALA A 58 -20.37 -11.73 -8.25
N ASN A 59 -21.64 -11.49 -7.93
CA ASN A 59 -22.76 -12.17 -8.59
C ASN A 59 -22.91 -11.59 -10.00
N ASN A 60 -22.09 -12.06 -10.94
CA ASN A 60 -22.35 -11.83 -12.35
C ASN A 60 -23.42 -12.86 -12.77
N GLU A 61 -24.66 -12.41 -12.94
CA GLU A 61 -25.83 -13.23 -13.33
C GLU A 61 -25.71 -13.90 -14.71
N THR A 62 -24.58 -13.78 -15.42
CA THR A 62 -24.49 -14.16 -16.84
C THR A 62 -23.48 -15.24 -17.20
N GLU A 63 -22.61 -15.71 -16.29
CA GLU A 63 -21.75 -16.87 -16.56
C GLU A 63 -21.54 -17.71 -15.29
N ASN A 64 -21.53 -19.04 -15.44
CA ASN A 64 -21.44 -20.08 -14.39
C ASN A 64 -20.11 -20.08 -13.57
N GLN A 65 -19.51 -18.92 -13.31
CA GLN A 65 -18.32 -18.76 -12.46
C GLN A 65 -18.50 -17.60 -11.48
N SER A 66 -18.75 -17.94 -10.22
CA SER A 66 -18.61 -17.02 -9.11
C SER A 66 -17.15 -16.55 -9.01
N ASN A 67 -16.86 -15.36 -9.51
CA ASN A 67 -15.54 -14.75 -9.34
C ASN A 67 -15.51 -14.04 -7.98
N VAL A 68 -14.82 -14.64 -7.01
CA VAL A 68 -14.53 -13.97 -5.72
C VAL A 68 -13.40 -12.98 -5.97
N ILE A 69 -13.69 -11.68 -5.86
CA ILE A 69 -12.68 -10.62 -5.95
C ILE A 69 -12.30 -10.22 -4.52
N THR A 70 -11.08 -10.54 -4.11
CA THR A 70 -10.53 -10.08 -2.83
C THR A 70 -9.92 -8.69 -3.02
N LYS A 71 -10.49 -7.67 -2.38
CA LYS A 71 -9.87 -6.35 -2.25
C LYS A 71 -8.91 -6.37 -1.06
N VAL A 72 -7.71 -5.88 -1.27
CA VAL A 72 -6.70 -5.73 -0.22
C VAL A 72 -6.55 -4.25 0.08
N LYS A 73 -6.69 -3.87 1.34
CA LYS A 73 -6.55 -2.49 1.81
C LYS A 73 -5.45 -2.39 2.85
N LEU A 74 -4.53 -1.46 2.66
CA LEU A 74 -3.47 -1.11 3.61
C LEU A 74 -3.91 0.06 4.46
N PHE A 75 -3.75 -0.05 5.76
CA PHE A 75 -3.87 1.04 6.72
C PHE A 75 -2.48 1.42 7.22
N ILE A 76 -2.15 2.71 7.15
CA ILE A 76 -0.84 3.22 7.53
C ILE A 76 -0.93 4.67 8.02
N ALA A 77 0.13 5.18 8.64
CA ALA A 77 0.19 6.55 9.17
C ALA A 77 -0.13 7.61 8.09
N PRO A 78 -0.94 8.63 8.40
CA PRO A 78 -1.46 9.58 7.41
C PRO A 78 -0.41 10.55 6.85
N GLU A 79 0.69 10.80 7.57
CA GLU A 79 1.77 11.69 7.14
C GLU A 79 2.70 11.10 6.06
N LEU A 80 2.59 9.80 5.78
CA LEU A 80 3.46 9.13 4.82
C LEU A 80 3.03 9.45 3.40
N ASN A 81 3.95 9.97 2.58
CA ASN A 81 3.66 10.22 1.19
C ASN A 81 3.96 8.96 0.36
N ILE A 82 2.92 8.22 -0.05
CA ILE A 82 3.04 6.99 -0.83
C ILE A 82 2.42 7.23 -2.21
N LYS A 83 3.26 7.27 -3.25
CA LYS A 83 2.80 7.56 -4.60
C LYS A 83 1.98 6.40 -5.18
N PRO A 84 0.98 6.68 -6.03
CA PRO A 84 0.34 5.66 -6.85
C PRO A 84 1.38 4.86 -7.65
N GLY A 85 1.17 3.55 -7.78
CA GLY A 85 2.10 2.66 -8.50
C GLY A 85 3.35 2.25 -7.73
N SER A 86 3.59 2.78 -6.51
CA SER A 86 4.67 2.30 -5.65
C SER A 86 4.51 0.80 -5.35
N LYS A 87 5.64 0.09 -5.28
CA LYS A 87 5.69 -1.28 -4.78
C LYS A 87 5.70 -1.24 -3.26
N ILE A 88 4.86 -2.06 -2.64
CA ILE A 88 4.65 -2.12 -1.20
C ILE A 88 4.92 -3.55 -0.77
N ILE A 89 6.01 -3.77 -0.04
CA ILE A 89 6.35 -5.09 0.51
C ILE A 89 5.80 -5.12 1.92
N VAL A 90 4.82 -5.98 2.20
CA VAL A 90 4.21 -6.07 3.53
C VAL A 90 4.58 -7.38 4.19
N THR A 91 5.12 -7.31 5.40
CA THR A 91 5.35 -8.46 6.28
C THR A 91 4.38 -8.43 7.45
N GLN A 92 3.49 -9.41 7.53
CA GLN A 92 2.50 -9.57 8.60
C GLN A 92 2.39 -11.05 8.99
N LYS A 93 2.41 -11.36 10.28
CA LYS A 93 2.33 -12.74 10.81
C LYS A 93 3.31 -13.72 10.13
N ASN A 94 4.58 -13.31 9.96
CA ASN A 94 5.64 -14.07 9.28
C ASN A 94 5.39 -14.38 7.79
N ARG A 95 4.46 -13.69 7.13
CA ARG A 95 4.25 -13.77 5.68
C ARG A 95 4.61 -12.44 5.05
N THR A 96 5.42 -12.50 4.00
CA THR A 96 5.80 -11.33 3.20
C THR A 96 5.16 -11.43 1.83
N THR A 97 4.44 -10.39 1.43
CA THR A 97 3.77 -10.30 0.14
C THR A 97 4.06 -8.96 -0.52
N GLU A 98 4.28 -8.97 -1.83
CA GLU A 98 4.49 -7.77 -2.62
C GLU A 98 3.18 -7.30 -3.25
N TYR A 99 2.88 -6.03 -3.05
CA TYR A 99 1.72 -5.36 -3.58
C TYR A 99 2.12 -4.14 -4.41
N LYS A 100 1.19 -3.68 -5.23
CA LYS A 100 1.26 -2.40 -5.92
C LYS A 100 0.19 -1.49 -5.33
N ASN A 101 0.56 -0.24 -5.04
CA ASN A 101 -0.43 0.80 -4.78
C ASN A 101 -1.29 1.02 -6.04
N SER A 102 -2.57 0.67 -5.98
CA SER A 102 -3.47 0.66 -7.13
C SER A 102 -4.07 2.03 -7.46
N GLY A 103 -3.81 3.07 -6.66
CA GLY A 103 -4.41 4.38 -6.89
C GLY A 103 -3.95 5.46 -5.90
N GLU A 104 -4.77 6.49 -5.75
CA GLU A 104 -4.54 7.56 -4.78
C GLU A 104 -4.98 7.12 -3.37
N PRO A 105 -4.16 7.33 -2.33
CA PRO A 105 -4.54 7.05 -0.95
C PRO A 105 -5.74 7.88 -0.50
N ALA A 106 -6.66 7.27 0.25
CA ALA A 106 -7.67 8.00 1.01
C ALA A 106 -7.04 8.42 2.35
N VAL A 107 -6.75 9.72 2.52
CA VAL A 107 -6.06 10.25 3.70
C VAL A 107 -7.07 10.81 4.70
N TYR A 108 -6.98 10.35 5.95
CA TYR A 108 -7.73 10.86 7.09
C TYR A 108 -6.77 11.43 8.13
N ASP A 109 -7.30 12.15 9.11
CA ASP A 109 -6.49 12.75 10.18
C ASP A 109 -5.75 11.71 11.04
N THR A 110 -6.23 10.47 11.13
CA THR A 110 -5.68 9.42 11.99
C THR A 110 -4.86 8.36 11.24
N HIS A 111 -5.15 8.14 9.97
CA HIS A 111 -4.55 7.11 9.11
C HIS A 111 -4.84 7.44 7.65
N GLN A 112 -4.12 6.79 6.75
CA GLN A 112 -4.52 6.72 5.35
C GLN A 112 -4.83 5.27 4.97
N GLU A 113 -5.70 5.11 3.99
CA GLU A 113 -6.09 3.84 3.39
C GLU A 113 -5.60 3.77 1.95
N ILE A 114 -4.95 2.66 1.59
CA ILE A 114 -4.42 2.44 0.24
C ILE A 114 -4.97 1.13 -0.30
N MET A 115 -5.62 1.19 -1.46
CA MET A 115 -6.04 -0.01 -2.18
C MET A 115 -4.81 -0.67 -2.83
N LEU A 116 -4.72 -1.98 -2.67
CA LEU A 116 -3.58 -2.77 -3.11
C LEU A 116 -4.00 -3.81 -4.13
N GLU A 117 -3.15 -3.98 -5.13
CA GLU A 117 -3.18 -5.09 -6.08
C GLU A 117 -1.94 -5.97 -5.89
N LYS A 118 -2.01 -7.27 -6.23
CA LYS A 118 -0.80 -8.10 -6.23
C LYS A 118 0.22 -7.52 -7.21
N PHE A 119 1.46 -7.36 -6.74
CA PHE A 119 2.55 -6.92 -7.60
C PHE A 119 2.85 -7.99 -8.66
N LYS A 120 2.81 -7.62 -9.94
CA LYS A 120 3.12 -8.53 -11.07
C LYS A 120 4.42 -8.16 -11.80
N GLY A 121 5.13 -7.14 -11.33
CA GLY A 121 6.29 -6.55 -11.98
C GLY A 121 6.11 -5.05 -12.27
N TRP A 122 7.22 -4.39 -12.62
CA TRP A 122 7.20 -3.03 -13.15
C TRP A 122 6.80 -3.07 -14.63
N ALA A 123 5.93 -2.15 -15.04
CA ALA A 123 5.54 -1.95 -16.43
C ALA A 123 6.53 -1.03 -17.15
#